data_AF-A0A1Z9TSY3-F1
#
_entry.id   AF-A0A1Z9TSY3-F1
#
_cell.length_a   1.000
_cell.length_b   1.000
_cell.length_c   1.000
_cell.angle_alpha   90.00
_cell.angle_beta   90.00
_cell.angle_gamma   90.00
#
_symmetry.space_group_name_H-M   'P 1'
#
loop_
_entity.id
_entity.type
_entity.pdbx_description
1 polymer ?
#
loop_
_entity_poly.entity_id
_entity_poly.type
_entity_poly.pdbx_seq_one_letter_code
_entity_poly.pdbx_strand_id
1 'polypeptide(L)'
;MKLIALAFFSFFAVNSIAFADQIPLKYQGYWSGKSCKFSIEQYALFVGTNGYIYEDDTQVEFNFVFPKNIENWTAFQTSANKSQFNYFYQIDKGQLVERYPPENWDGSDYSFLKNQQTQDTIYYKCESNDPLIESKYGELLSLLNSSVVQSCRNPEQDKCLQDLFKFLDVNKDKRLHRAELNRGLRSLSLVSVLLGQNTNDDFDKATTFGVYFAIVPFLPLITNSLMANIDYDGSNSLSINEISQDRNDLFSAIQSAKDGVIEDIRSLPDILQNFAPLLQGLGNFN
;
A
#
# COMPACT_ATOMS: atom_id res chain seq x y z
N MET A 1 -11.23 -4.90 -10.48
CA MET A 1 -10.85 -3.70 -11.25
C MET A 1 -11.56 -2.40 -10.85
N LYS A 2 -12.61 -2.42 -10.00
CA LYS A 2 -13.02 -1.25 -9.20
C LYS A 2 -11.88 -0.81 -8.24
N LEU A 3 -11.06 -1.77 -7.76
CA LEU A 3 -9.93 -1.56 -6.84
C LEU A 3 -8.73 -0.75 -7.38
N ILE A 4 -8.39 -0.87 -8.68
CA ILE A 4 -7.20 -0.20 -9.24
C ILE A 4 -7.46 1.30 -9.47
N ALA A 5 -8.69 1.64 -9.86
CA ALA A 5 -9.16 3.02 -9.81
C ALA A 5 -9.30 3.50 -8.35
N LEU A 6 -9.81 2.66 -7.44
CA LEU A 6 -9.87 3.00 -6.01
C LEU A 6 -8.49 3.21 -5.35
N ALA A 7 -7.40 2.60 -5.83
CA ALA A 7 -6.07 2.79 -5.23
C ALA A 7 -5.45 4.16 -5.58
N PHE A 8 -5.76 4.67 -6.79
CA PHE A 8 -5.47 6.06 -7.14
C PHE A 8 -6.47 7.04 -6.49
N PHE A 9 -7.71 6.59 -6.23
CA PHE A 9 -8.82 7.45 -5.82
C PHE A 9 -9.27 7.43 -4.35
N SER A 10 -8.84 6.46 -3.55
CA SER A 10 -9.11 6.47 -2.10
C SER A 10 -8.40 7.61 -1.38
N PHE A 11 -7.43 8.25 -2.05
CA PHE A 11 -6.80 9.48 -1.59
C PHE A 11 -7.68 10.74 -1.73
N PHE A 12 -8.69 10.77 -2.61
CA PHE A 12 -9.43 12.01 -2.92
C PHE A 12 -10.68 12.26 -2.07
N ALA A 13 -11.06 11.36 -1.16
CA ALA A 13 -12.29 11.47 -0.39
C ALA A 13 -12.06 11.26 1.12
N VAL A 14 -11.30 12.15 1.76
CA VAL A 14 -11.20 12.17 3.23
C VAL A 14 -11.54 13.56 3.74
N ASN A 15 -12.67 13.66 4.43
CA ASN A 15 -13.08 14.87 5.14
C ASN A 15 -12.10 15.18 6.28
N SER A 16 -11.86 16.48 6.45
CA SER A 16 -10.99 17.11 7.42
C SER A 16 -11.26 16.63 8.86
N ILE A 17 -10.31 15.88 9.42
CA ILE A 17 -10.12 15.72 10.86
C ILE A 17 -8.64 16.03 11.10
N ALA A 18 -8.32 16.83 12.11
CA ALA A 18 -6.94 17.11 12.49
C ALA A 18 -6.27 15.79 12.92
N PHE A 19 -5.41 15.24 12.05
CA PHE A 19 -4.73 13.97 12.27
C PHE A 19 -3.41 14.17 13.01
N ALA A 20 -3.02 13.21 13.85
CA ALA A 20 -1.67 13.19 14.40
C ALA A 20 -0.65 12.97 13.27
N ASP A 21 0.33 13.86 13.24
CA ASP A 21 1.43 13.92 12.28
C ASP A 21 2.37 12.72 12.46
N GLN A 22 2.27 11.74 11.56
CA GLN A 22 3.23 10.64 11.39
C GLN A 22 3.36 9.64 12.56
N ILE A 23 3.78 8.41 12.25
CA ILE A 23 4.09 7.41 13.27
C ILE A 23 5.30 7.89 14.09
N PRO A 24 5.26 7.90 15.44
CA PRO A 24 6.39 8.33 16.25
C PRO A 24 7.68 7.54 15.96
N LEU A 25 8.83 8.23 15.91
CA LEU A 25 10.15 7.65 15.61
C LEU A 25 10.51 6.43 16.46
N LYS A 26 10.04 6.37 17.71
CA LYS A 26 10.29 5.23 18.60
C LYS A 26 9.76 3.89 18.05
N TYR A 27 8.73 3.93 17.20
CA TYR A 27 8.15 2.77 16.54
C TYR A 27 8.76 2.48 15.18
N GLN A 28 9.45 3.43 14.55
CA GLN A 28 9.93 3.27 13.19
C GLN A 28 11.15 2.34 13.10
N GLY A 29 11.25 1.65 11.95
CA GLY A 29 12.32 0.73 11.61
C GLY A 29 11.84 -0.72 11.46
N TYR A 30 12.81 -1.63 11.45
CA TYR A 30 12.57 -3.06 11.33
C TYR A 30 12.45 -3.72 12.71
N TRP A 31 11.48 -4.60 12.81
CA TRP A 31 11.10 -5.34 13.99
C TRP A 31 10.86 -6.80 13.60
N SER A 32 11.34 -7.73 14.43
CA SER A 32 11.14 -9.16 14.21
C SER A 32 11.01 -9.90 15.53
N GLY A 33 10.74 -11.20 15.46
CA GLY A 33 10.59 -12.08 16.61
C GLY A 33 11.91 -12.31 17.33
N LYS A 34 12.44 -13.53 17.28
CA LYS A 34 13.56 -13.92 18.15
C LYS A 34 14.91 -13.41 17.66
N SER A 35 15.04 -13.07 16.39
CA SER A 35 16.25 -12.57 15.75
C SER A 35 15.90 -11.68 14.56
N CYS A 36 16.89 -10.95 14.04
CA CYS A 36 16.73 -10.13 12.84
C CYS A 36 17.12 -10.88 11.55
N LYS A 37 16.91 -12.20 11.53
CA LYS A 37 17.16 -13.06 10.37
C LYS A 37 15.85 -13.48 9.74
N PHE A 38 15.26 -12.60 8.95
CA PHE A 38 13.92 -12.75 8.40
C PHE A 38 13.74 -13.98 7.50
N SER A 39 14.82 -14.60 7.02
CA SER A 39 14.77 -15.88 6.30
C SER A 39 14.35 -17.08 7.15
N ILE A 40 14.41 -16.97 8.48
CA ILE A 40 14.11 -18.06 9.43
C ILE A 40 13.19 -17.61 10.58
N GLU A 41 12.73 -16.36 10.57
CA GLU A 41 11.79 -15.84 11.54
C GLU A 41 10.36 -16.09 11.09
N GLN A 42 9.44 -16.16 12.06
CA GLN A 42 8.01 -16.36 11.80
C GLN A 42 7.33 -15.12 11.24
N TYR A 43 7.91 -13.93 11.48
CA TYR A 43 7.34 -12.67 11.01
C TYR A 43 8.36 -11.55 10.85
N ALA A 44 8.05 -10.66 9.91
CA ALA A 44 8.78 -9.44 9.61
C ALA A 44 7.86 -8.23 9.74
N LEU A 45 8.24 -7.21 10.51
CA LEU A 45 7.50 -5.95 10.60
C LEU A 45 8.43 -4.79 10.28
N PHE A 46 8.06 -3.97 9.29
CA PHE A 46 8.67 -2.67 9.07
C PHE A 46 7.64 -1.58 9.31
N VAL A 47 7.98 -0.62 10.16
CA VAL A 47 7.17 0.55 10.46
C VAL A 47 7.85 1.78 9.87
N GLY A 48 7.20 2.40 8.90
CA GLY A 48 7.65 3.65 8.28
C GLY A 48 6.99 4.89 8.90
N THR A 49 7.21 6.04 8.28
CA THR A 49 6.62 7.31 8.74
C THR A 49 5.09 7.32 8.69
N ASN A 50 4.49 6.62 7.73
CA ASN A 50 3.06 6.76 7.41
C ASN A 50 2.25 5.45 7.49
N GLY A 51 2.89 4.34 7.84
CA GLY A 51 2.27 3.02 7.80
C GLY A 51 3.29 1.92 8.08
N TYR A 52 2.91 0.68 7.78
CA TYR A 52 3.75 -0.49 7.99
C TYR A 52 3.58 -1.51 6.88
N ILE A 53 4.53 -2.44 6.84
CA ILE A 53 4.40 -3.73 6.18
C ILE A 53 4.73 -4.83 7.18
N TYR A 54 3.86 -5.84 7.23
CA TYR A 54 4.03 -7.06 8.01
C TYR A 54 4.01 -8.27 7.06
N GLU A 55 4.90 -9.24 7.25
CA GLU A 55 4.93 -10.49 6.49
C GLU A 55 5.09 -11.67 7.44
N ASP A 56 4.26 -12.70 7.26
CA ASP A 56 4.45 -14.04 7.84
C ASP A 56 4.33 -15.12 6.76
N ASP A 57 4.20 -16.37 7.18
CA ASP A 57 4.09 -17.55 6.31
C ASP A 57 2.84 -17.52 5.41
N THR A 58 1.75 -16.91 5.89
CA THR A 58 0.41 -16.97 5.31
C THR A 58 -0.01 -15.68 4.62
N GLN A 59 0.49 -14.54 5.07
CA GLN A 59 0.01 -13.23 4.63
C GLN A 59 1.13 -12.18 4.55
N VAL A 60 0.89 -11.18 3.70
CA VAL A 60 1.63 -9.91 3.71
C VAL A 60 0.63 -8.79 3.87
N GLU A 61 0.72 -8.06 4.96
CA GLU A 61 -0.14 -6.93 5.26
C GLU A 61 0.61 -5.63 5.00
N PHE A 62 0.03 -4.76 4.18
CA PHE A 62 0.53 -3.41 3.96
C PHE A 62 -0.57 -2.42 4.28
N ASN A 63 -0.33 -1.47 5.18
CA ASN A 63 -1.32 -0.45 5.52
C ASN A 63 -0.70 0.92 5.73
N PHE A 64 -1.44 1.92 5.27
CA PHE A 64 -1.30 3.29 5.73
C PHE A 64 -2.07 3.46 7.03
N VAL A 65 -1.50 4.17 8.00
CA VAL A 65 -2.12 4.28 9.33
C VAL A 65 -2.25 5.73 9.81
N PHE A 66 -3.21 5.92 10.71
CA PHE A 66 -3.38 7.11 11.52
C PHE A 66 -3.03 6.75 12.97
N PRO A 67 -1.90 7.24 13.50
CA PRO A 67 -1.54 6.96 14.88
C PRO A 67 -2.44 7.75 15.83
N LYS A 68 -2.95 7.11 16.87
CA LYS A 68 -3.73 7.75 17.94
C LYS A 68 -3.17 7.32 19.29
N ASN A 69 -2.79 8.27 20.13
CA ASN A 69 -2.32 7.98 21.47
C ASN A 69 -3.50 7.67 22.41
N ILE A 70 -3.38 6.58 23.15
CA ILE A 70 -4.36 6.10 24.13
C ILE A 70 -3.58 5.68 25.37
N GLU A 71 -3.61 6.53 26.39
CA GLU A 71 -2.76 6.38 27.59
C GLU A 71 -1.26 6.24 27.21
N ASN A 72 -0.63 5.11 27.55
CA ASN A 72 0.77 4.79 27.21
C ASN A 72 0.95 4.02 25.89
N TRP A 73 -0.15 3.74 25.18
CA TRP A 73 -0.18 3.02 23.90
C TRP A 73 -0.39 3.96 22.72
N THR A 74 0.02 3.52 21.55
CA THR A 74 -0.31 4.16 20.27
C THR A 74 -1.07 3.16 19.41
N ALA A 75 -2.32 3.47 19.08
CA ALA A 75 -3.12 2.70 18.15
C ALA A 75 -2.78 3.11 16.71
N PHE A 76 -2.52 2.14 15.84
CA PHE A 76 -2.40 2.35 14.39
C PHE A 76 -3.74 2.01 13.74
N GLN A 77 -4.41 3.03 13.20
CA GLN A 77 -5.75 2.89 12.60
C GLN A 77 -5.66 2.87 11.06
N THR A 78 -6.24 1.88 10.38
CA THR A 78 -6.01 1.64 8.94
C THR A 78 -7.07 2.23 7.97
N SER A 79 -8.29 2.60 8.40
CA SER A 79 -9.19 3.60 7.77
C SER A 79 -10.56 3.70 8.48
N ALA A 80 -11.38 4.71 8.11
CA ALA A 80 -12.42 5.35 8.92
C ALA A 80 -13.85 4.74 8.93
N ASN A 81 -14.16 3.73 8.11
CA ASN A 81 -15.53 3.21 8.00
C ASN A 81 -15.67 1.75 8.45
N LYS A 82 -16.32 1.61 9.61
CA LYS A 82 -16.94 0.42 10.24
C LYS A 82 -16.07 -0.77 10.65
N SER A 83 -14.91 -1.00 10.05
CA SER A 83 -13.99 -2.07 10.47
C SER A 83 -12.61 -1.47 10.76
N GLN A 84 -12.49 -0.79 11.91
CA GLN A 84 -11.20 -0.24 12.32
C GLN A 84 -10.35 -1.38 12.88
N PHE A 85 -9.44 -1.90 12.08
CA PHE A 85 -8.30 -2.64 12.64
C PHE A 85 -7.48 -1.63 13.43
N ASN A 86 -7.44 -1.84 14.76
CA ASN A 86 -6.61 -1.06 15.65
C ASN A 86 -5.55 -2.02 16.21
N TYR A 87 -4.32 -1.84 15.76
CA TYR A 87 -3.15 -2.49 16.35
C TYR A 87 -2.59 -1.56 17.42
N PHE A 88 -2.43 -2.06 18.64
CA PHE A 88 -1.98 -1.24 19.77
C PHE A 88 -0.52 -1.51 20.06
N TYR A 89 0.31 -0.47 19.97
CA TYR A 89 1.75 -0.57 20.17
C TYR A 89 2.24 0.22 21.37
N GLN A 90 3.11 -0.39 22.16
CA GLN A 90 3.92 0.30 23.17
C GLN A 90 5.38 -0.12 23.06
N ILE A 91 6.28 0.72 23.57
CA ILE A 91 7.68 0.34 23.76
C ILE A 91 7.87 0.00 25.23
N ASP A 92 8.21 -1.24 25.55
CA ASP A 92 8.58 -1.69 26.89
C ASP A 92 10.00 -2.25 26.87
N LYS A 93 10.88 -1.71 27.72
CA LYS A 93 12.31 -2.12 27.83
C LYS A 93 13.05 -2.25 26.48
N GLY A 94 12.72 -1.39 25.52
CA GLY A 94 13.33 -1.38 24.18
C GLY A 94 12.74 -2.40 23.19
N GLN A 95 11.70 -3.12 23.59
CA GLN A 95 10.94 -4.04 22.73
C GLN A 95 9.65 -3.37 22.27
N LEU A 96 9.22 -3.67 21.05
CA LEU A 96 7.91 -3.29 20.56
C LEU A 96 6.91 -4.35 21.02
N VAL A 97 5.93 -3.94 21.78
CA VAL A 97 4.85 -4.80 22.25
C VAL A 97 3.60 -4.42 21.47
N GLU A 98 3.08 -5.37 20.71
CA GLU A 98 1.79 -5.29 20.05
C GLU A 98 0.74 -6.02 20.86
N ARG A 99 -0.43 -5.41 21.00
CA ARG A 99 -1.60 -6.02 21.61
C ARG A 99 -2.79 -5.95 20.69
N TYR A 100 -3.45 -7.09 20.53
CA TYR A 100 -4.71 -7.19 19.81
C TYR A 100 -5.89 -6.84 20.73
N PRO A 101 -6.92 -6.18 20.20
CA PRO A 101 -8.18 -6.08 20.91
C PRO A 101 -8.85 -7.46 21.03
N PRO A 102 -9.69 -7.69 22.07
CA PRO A 102 -10.55 -8.86 22.14
C PRO A 102 -11.46 -8.99 20.90
N GLU A 103 -11.82 -10.22 20.51
CA GLU A 103 -12.65 -10.49 19.33
C GLU A 103 -13.99 -9.71 19.30
N ASN A 104 -14.56 -9.43 20.48
CA ASN A 104 -15.84 -8.72 20.64
C ASN A 104 -15.68 -7.23 20.98
N TRP A 105 -14.51 -6.65 20.76
CA TRP A 105 -14.25 -5.24 21.07
C TRP A 105 -15.02 -4.30 20.13
N ASP A 106 -15.76 -3.37 20.71
CA ASP A 106 -16.67 -2.47 19.99
C ASP A 106 -16.04 -1.10 19.62
N GLY A 107 -14.75 -0.92 19.89
CA GLY A 107 -14.04 0.34 19.65
C GLY A 107 -14.09 1.35 20.81
N SER A 108 -14.81 1.04 21.90
CA SER A 108 -15.08 2.00 22.98
C SER A 108 -14.33 1.70 24.28
N ASP A 109 -14.24 0.43 24.70
CA ASP A 109 -13.58 0.05 25.95
C ASP A 109 -12.11 -0.34 25.75
N TYR A 110 -11.18 0.47 26.27
CA TYR A 110 -9.74 0.24 26.19
C TYR A 110 -9.17 -0.47 27.44
N SER A 111 -10.01 -1.01 28.31
CA SER A 111 -9.59 -1.67 29.56
C SER A 111 -8.62 -2.84 29.36
N PHE A 112 -8.70 -3.53 28.21
CA PHE A 112 -7.78 -4.63 27.84
C PHE A 112 -6.32 -4.19 27.73
N LEU A 113 -6.06 -2.89 27.49
CA LEU A 113 -4.70 -2.33 27.49
C LEU A 113 -4.03 -2.38 28.88
N LYS A 114 -4.81 -2.54 29.95
CA LYS A 114 -4.30 -2.63 31.33
C LYS A 114 -4.09 -4.06 31.83
N ASN A 115 -4.81 -5.05 31.29
CA ASN A 115 -5.02 -6.34 31.98
C ASN A 115 -4.99 -7.59 31.10
N GLN A 116 -4.08 -7.70 30.12
CA GLN A 116 -3.88 -8.95 29.36
C GLN A 116 -2.41 -9.21 29.00
N GLN A 117 -1.62 -9.76 29.93
CA GLN A 117 -0.21 -10.12 29.66
C GLN A 117 -0.05 -11.35 28.73
N THR A 118 -1.10 -12.12 28.44
CA THR A 118 -0.99 -13.43 27.77
C THR A 118 -1.24 -13.40 26.25
N GLN A 119 -1.51 -12.25 25.64
CA GLN A 119 -1.79 -12.12 24.19
C GLN A 119 -0.90 -11.08 23.48
N ASP A 120 0.21 -10.68 24.11
CA ASP A 120 1.13 -9.72 23.54
C ASP A 120 2.06 -10.40 22.51
N THR A 121 2.18 -9.79 21.33
CA THR A 121 3.28 -10.10 20.39
C THR A 121 4.45 -9.18 20.71
N ILE A 122 5.63 -9.77 20.90
CA ILE A 122 6.85 -9.03 21.26
C ILE A 122 7.80 -9.05 20.09
N TYR A 123 8.23 -7.86 19.66
CA TYR A 123 9.23 -7.68 18.63
C TYR A 123 10.50 -7.02 19.17
N TYR A 124 11.62 -7.42 18.58
CA TYR A 124 12.95 -6.90 18.85
C TYR A 124 13.39 -6.02 17.69
N LYS A 125 13.97 -4.87 18.02
CA LYS A 125 14.44 -3.92 17.02
C LYS A 125 15.64 -4.47 16.27
N CYS A 126 15.62 -4.36 14.96
CA CYS A 126 16.74 -4.72 14.12
C CYS A 126 17.67 -3.53 13.87
N GLU A 127 18.98 -3.76 14.02
CA GLU A 127 20.00 -2.74 13.84
C GLU A 127 20.27 -2.44 12.36
N SER A 128 20.03 -3.42 11.49
CA SER A 128 20.23 -3.30 10.05
C SER A 128 18.94 -3.57 9.29
N ASN A 129 18.83 -2.95 8.12
CA ASN A 129 17.81 -3.31 7.15
C ASN A 129 17.99 -4.77 6.72
N ASP A 130 16.90 -5.41 6.32
CA ASP A 130 16.93 -6.77 5.78
C ASP A 130 16.97 -6.74 4.25
N PRO A 131 18.02 -7.28 3.61
CA PRO A 131 18.15 -7.26 2.15
C PRO A 131 17.04 -8.02 1.41
N LEU A 132 16.44 -9.04 2.02
CA LEU A 132 15.36 -9.81 1.41
C LEU A 132 14.05 -8.99 1.40
N ILE A 133 13.72 -8.33 2.51
CA ILE A 133 12.56 -7.44 2.61
C ILE A 133 12.75 -6.22 1.70
N GLU A 134 13.95 -5.62 1.67
CA GLU A 134 14.27 -4.52 0.73
C GLU A 134 14.15 -4.95 -0.72
N SER A 135 14.62 -6.15 -1.08
CA SER A 135 14.51 -6.66 -2.44
C SER A 135 13.06 -6.93 -2.87
N LYS A 136 12.18 -7.29 -1.93
CA LYS A 136 10.76 -7.57 -2.21
C LYS A 136 9.91 -6.30 -2.25
N TYR A 137 10.17 -5.36 -1.33
CA TYR A 137 9.24 -4.26 -1.05
C TYR A 137 9.90 -2.87 -1.06
N GLY A 138 11.15 -2.72 -1.51
CA GLY A 138 11.90 -1.46 -1.43
C GLY A 138 11.12 -0.21 -1.83
N GLU A 139 10.34 -0.28 -2.91
CA GLU A 139 9.46 0.82 -3.33
C GLU A 139 8.35 1.14 -2.32
N LEU A 140 7.72 0.12 -1.73
CA LEU A 140 6.68 0.27 -0.73
C LEU A 140 7.26 0.84 0.57
N LEU A 141 8.44 0.37 0.98
CA LEU A 141 9.16 0.92 2.14
C LEU A 141 9.48 2.40 1.93
N SER A 142 9.94 2.77 0.72
CA SER A 142 10.17 4.16 0.33
C SER A 142 8.88 4.98 0.36
N LEU A 143 7.77 4.42 -0.16
CA LEU A 143 6.45 5.07 -0.14
C LEU A 143 5.97 5.33 1.29
N LEU A 144 6.12 4.36 2.20
CA LEU A 144 5.76 4.49 3.63
C LEU A 144 6.53 5.61 4.33
N ASN A 145 7.73 5.92 3.87
CA ASN A 145 8.57 7.01 4.40
C ASN A 145 8.44 8.33 3.62
N SER A 146 7.71 8.35 2.51
CA SER A 146 7.60 9.52 1.63
C SER A 146 6.61 10.56 2.14
N SER A 147 6.72 11.80 1.65
CA SER A 147 5.69 12.83 1.88
C SER A 147 4.40 12.56 1.11
N VAL A 148 4.43 11.73 0.06
CA VAL A 148 3.29 11.41 -0.83
C VAL A 148 2.06 11.03 -0.02
N VAL A 149 2.25 10.14 0.96
CA VAL A 149 1.14 9.64 1.77
C VAL A 149 0.46 10.77 2.54
N GLN A 150 1.22 11.72 3.08
CA GLN A 150 0.66 12.85 3.82
C GLN A 150 0.08 13.93 2.90
N SER A 151 0.77 14.25 1.80
CA SER A 151 0.28 15.23 0.83
C SER A 151 -1.03 14.77 0.20
N CYS A 152 -1.18 13.48 -0.06
CA CYS A 152 -2.36 12.92 -0.71
C CYS A 152 -3.52 12.65 0.24
N ARG A 153 -3.30 12.59 1.56
CA ARG A 153 -4.38 12.53 2.56
C ARG A 153 -5.12 13.85 2.74
N ASN A 154 -4.51 14.96 2.33
CA ASN A 154 -5.05 16.30 2.47
C ASN A 154 -5.83 16.73 1.21
N PRO A 155 -6.82 17.63 1.33
CA PRO A 155 -7.64 18.09 0.21
C PRO A 155 -6.88 18.91 -0.86
N GLU A 156 -5.59 19.22 -0.65
CA GLU A 156 -4.75 19.93 -1.62
C GLU A 156 -4.26 18.99 -2.74
N GLN A 157 -5.12 18.73 -3.72
CA GLN A 157 -4.85 17.83 -4.84
C GLN A 157 -3.55 18.14 -5.60
N ASP A 158 -3.19 19.41 -5.75
CA ASP A 158 -1.97 19.82 -6.46
C ASP A 158 -0.70 19.45 -5.70
N LYS A 159 -0.73 19.54 -4.36
CA LYS A 159 0.41 19.14 -3.53
C LYS A 159 0.63 17.64 -3.58
N CYS A 160 -0.46 16.86 -3.57
CA CYS A 160 -0.42 15.42 -3.78
C CYS A 160 0.23 15.05 -5.12
N LEU A 161 -0.22 15.66 -6.22
CA LEU A 161 0.35 15.38 -7.53
C LEU A 161 1.84 15.76 -7.59
N GLN A 162 2.22 16.91 -7.05
CA GLN A 162 3.62 17.34 -7.04
C GLN A 162 4.52 16.40 -6.25
N ASP A 163 4.09 15.95 -5.08
CA ASP A 163 4.89 15.05 -4.26
C ASP A 163 4.94 13.64 -4.84
N LEU A 164 3.83 13.14 -5.42
CA LEU A 164 3.82 11.90 -6.18
C LEU A 164 4.76 11.97 -7.39
N PHE A 165 4.71 13.07 -8.15
CA PHE A 165 5.59 13.28 -9.29
C PHE A 165 7.07 13.24 -8.87
N LYS A 166 7.45 13.98 -7.82
CA LYS A 166 8.82 13.97 -7.28
C LYS A 166 9.24 12.58 -6.76
N PHE A 167 8.30 11.81 -6.22
CA PHE A 167 8.57 10.46 -5.75
C PHE A 167 8.85 9.49 -6.92
N LEU A 168 8.11 9.65 -8.02
CA LEU A 168 8.29 8.86 -9.24
C LEU A 168 9.49 9.31 -10.08
N ASP A 169 9.89 10.58 -10.02
CA ASP A 169 11.05 11.17 -10.68
C ASP A 169 12.34 10.82 -9.91
N VAL A 170 12.87 9.63 -10.18
CA VAL A 170 14.01 9.02 -9.51
C VAL A 170 15.30 9.70 -9.91
N ASN A 171 15.43 10.02 -11.20
CA ASN A 171 16.61 10.66 -11.75
C ASN A 171 16.67 12.18 -11.45
N LYS A 172 15.56 12.76 -10.98
CA LYS A 172 15.39 14.16 -10.55
C LYS A 172 15.54 15.16 -11.69
N ASP A 173 15.20 14.78 -12.90
CA ASP A 173 15.26 15.64 -14.09
C ASP A 173 13.94 16.40 -14.35
N LYS A 174 12.95 16.24 -13.47
CA LYS A 174 11.61 16.83 -13.54
C LYS A 174 10.78 16.30 -14.69
N ARG A 175 11.08 15.09 -15.17
CA ARG A 175 10.31 14.38 -16.18
C ARG A 175 10.20 12.90 -15.77
N LEU A 176 9.05 12.28 -16.04
CA LEU A 176 8.84 10.86 -15.79
C LEU A 176 9.14 10.07 -17.05
N HIS A 177 10.21 9.29 -17.00
CA HIS A 177 10.58 8.40 -18.10
C HIS A 177 9.76 7.11 -18.06
N ARG A 178 9.72 6.37 -19.18
CA ARG A 178 9.02 5.07 -19.26
C ARG A 178 9.42 4.11 -18.14
N ALA A 179 10.69 4.11 -17.74
CA ALA A 179 11.18 3.25 -16.66
C ALA A 179 10.59 3.64 -15.29
N GLU A 180 10.48 4.94 -15.02
CA GLU A 180 9.91 5.49 -13.78
C GLU A 180 8.39 5.29 -13.73
N LEU A 181 7.71 5.50 -14.85
CA LEU A 181 6.28 5.19 -14.99
C LEU A 181 6.01 3.70 -14.75
N ASN A 182 6.78 2.80 -15.38
CA ASN A 182 6.66 1.36 -15.15
C ASN A 182 6.96 0.98 -13.70
N ARG A 183 7.99 1.59 -13.08
CA ARG A 183 8.30 1.37 -11.66
C ARG A 183 7.13 1.79 -10.78
N GLY A 184 6.58 2.99 -11.00
CA GLY A 184 5.40 3.49 -10.29
C GLY A 184 4.19 2.58 -10.43
N LEU A 185 3.88 2.16 -11.66
CA LEU A 185 2.77 1.23 -11.92
C LEU A 185 2.96 -0.12 -11.22
N ARG A 186 4.19 -0.67 -11.17
CA ARG A 186 4.48 -1.91 -10.42
C ARG A 186 4.22 -1.72 -8.93
N SER A 187 4.74 -0.64 -8.34
CA SER A 187 4.55 -0.34 -6.92
C SER A 187 3.08 -0.15 -6.58
N LEU A 188 2.33 0.60 -7.39
CA LEU A 188 0.89 0.80 -7.21
C LEU A 188 0.10 -0.50 -7.38
N SER A 189 0.49 -1.34 -8.34
CA SER A 189 -0.14 -2.66 -8.51
C SER A 189 0.07 -3.53 -7.28
N LEU A 190 1.29 -3.53 -6.72
CA LEU A 190 1.61 -4.28 -5.51
C LEU A 190 0.83 -3.76 -4.30
N VAL A 191 0.81 -2.44 -4.08
CA VAL A 191 -0.01 -1.81 -3.02
C VAL A 191 -1.47 -2.19 -3.16
N SER A 192 -2.00 -2.19 -4.39
CA SER A 192 -3.42 -2.52 -4.66
C SER A 192 -3.76 -3.96 -4.28
N VAL A 193 -2.91 -4.93 -4.61
CA VAL A 193 -3.19 -6.33 -4.25
C VAL A 193 -3.03 -6.58 -2.75
N LEU A 194 -2.04 -5.96 -2.09
CA LEU A 194 -1.82 -6.11 -0.65
C LEU A 194 -2.96 -5.48 0.16
N LEU A 195 -3.42 -4.28 -0.22
CA LEU A 195 -4.61 -3.67 0.40
C LEU A 195 -5.87 -4.49 0.14
N GLY A 196 -5.97 -5.14 -1.03
CA GLY A 196 -7.07 -6.06 -1.33
C GLY A 196 -7.09 -7.27 -0.40
N GLN A 197 -5.93 -7.88 -0.16
CA GLN A 197 -5.76 -9.00 0.77
C GLN A 197 -6.26 -8.65 2.18
N ASN A 198 -5.91 -7.46 2.70
CA ASN A 198 -6.32 -7.02 4.04
C ASN A 198 -7.84 -6.95 4.26
N THR A 199 -8.62 -6.93 3.18
CA THR A 199 -10.09 -6.80 3.23
C THR A 199 -10.83 -8.09 2.85
N ASN A 200 -10.09 -9.13 2.44
CA ASN A 200 -10.67 -10.38 1.96
C ASN A 200 -9.96 -11.57 2.59
N ASP A 201 -10.63 -12.19 3.56
CA ASP A 201 -10.10 -13.34 4.32
C ASP A 201 -9.81 -14.57 3.44
N ASP A 202 -10.37 -14.63 2.22
CA ASP A 202 -10.09 -15.70 1.25
C ASP A 202 -8.78 -15.50 0.47
N PHE A 203 -8.15 -14.33 0.56
CA PHE A 203 -6.90 -14.03 -0.16
C PHE A 203 -5.70 -14.31 0.73
N ASP A 204 -5.00 -15.41 0.44
CA ASP A 204 -3.70 -15.70 1.03
C ASP A 204 -2.57 -15.01 0.25
N LYS A 205 -1.37 -15.04 0.83
CA LYS A 205 -0.15 -14.52 0.21
C LYS A 205 0.08 -15.07 -1.21
N ALA A 206 -0.14 -16.36 -1.43
CA ALA A 206 0.09 -16.99 -2.73
C ALA A 206 -0.85 -16.43 -3.81
N THR A 207 -2.12 -16.27 -3.47
CA THR A 207 -3.15 -15.70 -4.34
C THR A 207 -2.84 -14.23 -4.66
N THR A 208 -2.51 -13.43 -3.64
CA THR A 208 -2.15 -12.02 -3.79
C THR A 208 -0.97 -11.82 -4.75
N PHE A 209 0.11 -12.58 -4.56
CA PHE A 209 1.26 -12.51 -5.45
C PHE A 209 0.98 -13.11 -6.83
N GLY A 210 0.15 -14.14 -6.93
CA GLY A 210 -0.30 -14.70 -8.22
C GLY A 210 -0.98 -13.64 -9.09
N VAL A 211 -1.88 -12.83 -8.50
CA VAL A 211 -2.53 -11.71 -9.19
C VAL A 211 -1.52 -10.64 -9.59
N TYR A 212 -0.60 -10.27 -8.69
CA TYR A 212 0.45 -9.31 -9.01
C TYR A 212 1.31 -9.76 -10.20
N PHE A 213 1.80 -11.00 -10.18
CA PHE A 213 2.63 -11.54 -11.26
C PHE A 213 1.88 -11.68 -12.58
N ALA A 214 0.56 -11.88 -12.57
CA ALA A 214 -0.25 -11.87 -13.77
C ALA A 214 -0.36 -10.48 -14.42
N ILE A 215 -0.33 -9.40 -13.63
CA ILE A 215 -0.52 -8.02 -14.12
C ILE A 215 0.80 -7.38 -14.58
N VAL A 216 1.89 -7.61 -13.86
CA VAL A 216 3.18 -6.92 -14.08
C VAL A 216 3.68 -6.96 -15.54
N PRO A 217 3.58 -8.08 -16.29
CA PRO A 217 4.01 -8.15 -17.68
C PRO A 217 3.30 -7.18 -18.62
N PHE A 218 2.08 -6.74 -18.28
CA PHE A 218 1.26 -5.87 -19.13
C PHE A 218 1.43 -4.37 -18.83
N LEU A 219 2.07 -4.01 -17.71
CA LEU A 219 2.29 -2.60 -17.32
C LEU A 219 3.06 -1.76 -18.37
N PRO A 220 4.01 -2.31 -19.15
CA PRO A 220 4.63 -1.57 -20.24
C PRO A 220 3.64 -1.11 -21.32
N LEU A 221 2.55 -1.85 -21.56
CA LEU A 221 1.51 -1.45 -22.51
C LEU A 221 0.77 -0.20 -22.02
N ILE A 222 0.42 -0.18 -20.72
CA ILE A 222 -0.19 0.99 -20.07
C ILE A 222 0.76 2.18 -20.18
N THR A 223 2.03 2.00 -19.84
CA THR A 223 3.05 3.06 -19.95
C THR A 223 3.14 3.61 -21.38
N ASN A 224 3.18 2.73 -22.38
CA ASN A 224 3.28 3.16 -23.78
C ASN A 224 2.02 3.92 -24.22
N SER A 225 0.85 3.49 -23.77
CA SER A 225 -0.41 4.20 -24.04
C SER A 225 -0.41 5.60 -23.39
N LEU A 226 0.02 5.72 -22.14
CA LEU A 226 0.16 7.01 -21.46
C LEU A 226 1.10 7.95 -22.22
N MET A 227 2.29 7.45 -22.58
CA MET A 227 3.26 8.21 -23.37
C MET A 227 2.68 8.68 -24.70
N ALA A 228 1.94 7.82 -25.42
CA ALA A 228 1.40 8.17 -26.73
C ALA A 228 0.31 9.25 -26.70
N ASN A 229 -0.36 9.44 -25.56
CA ASN A 229 -1.48 10.37 -25.43
C ASN A 229 -1.14 11.67 -24.70
N ILE A 230 -0.12 11.68 -23.84
CA ILE A 230 0.15 12.79 -22.89
C ILE A 230 1.47 13.52 -23.21
N ASP A 231 2.40 12.88 -23.92
CA ASP A 231 3.68 13.46 -24.32
C ASP A 231 3.49 14.45 -25.49
N TYR A 232 2.88 15.59 -25.20
CA TYR A 232 2.52 16.61 -26.18
C TYR A 232 3.73 17.24 -26.86
N ASP A 233 4.86 17.31 -26.15
CA ASP A 233 6.10 17.87 -26.69
C ASP A 233 7.00 16.82 -27.38
N GLY A 234 6.61 15.53 -27.35
CA GLY A 234 7.33 14.43 -28.00
C GLY A 234 8.70 14.14 -27.38
N SER A 235 8.91 14.51 -26.12
CA SER A 235 10.18 14.37 -25.40
C SER A 235 10.52 12.93 -25.00
N ASN A 236 9.60 11.98 -25.19
CA ASN A 236 9.68 10.61 -24.70
C ASN A 236 9.77 10.52 -23.15
N SER A 237 9.22 11.52 -22.47
CA SER A 237 9.08 11.61 -21.02
C SER A 237 7.88 12.50 -20.66
N LEU A 238 7.31 12.38 -19.46
CA LEU A 238 6.16 13.19 -19.07
C LEU A 238 6.54 14.26 -18.05
N SER A 239 6.32 15.52 -18.37
CA SER A 239 6.39 16.61 -17.40
C SER A 239 5.15 16.67 -16.51
N ILE A 240 5.27 17.34 -15.36
CA ILE A 240 4.12 17.54 -14.48
C ILE A 240 3.01 18.38 -15.12
N ASN A 241 3.36 19.27 -16.06
CA ASN A 241 2.40 20.12 -16.75
C ASN A 241 1.52 19.29 -17.69
N GLU A 242 2.12 18.37 -18.45
CA GLU A 242 1.40 17.47 -19.35
C GLU A 242 0.45 16.57 -18.55
N ILE A 243 0.94 15.95 -17.47
CA ILE A 243 0.10 15.14 -16.56
C ILE A 243 -1.02 15.98 -15.93
N SER A 244 -0.74 17.23 -15.58
CA SER A 244 -1.72 18.09 -14.93
C SER A 244 -2.80 18.60 -15.89
N GLN A 245 -2.49 18.78 -17.17
CA GLN A 245 -3.44 19.24 -18.19
C GLN A 245 -4.46 18.13 -18.52
N ASP A 246 -4.00 16.88 -18.55
CA ASP A 246 -4.83 15.73 -18.90
C ASP A 246 -5.48 15.05 -17.71
N ARG A 247 -5.52 15.62 -16.50
CA ARG A 247 -6.06 14.90 -15.32
C ARG A 247 -7.40 14.22 -15.62
N ASN A 248 -8.33 14.91 -16.27
CA ASN A 248 -9.65 14.35 -16.59
C ASN A 248 -9.62 13.26 -17.68
N ASP A 249 -8.78 13.42 -18.70
CA ASP A 249 -8.67 12.49 -19.84
C ASP A 249 -7.76 11.29 -19.53
N LEU A 250 -6.80 11.46 -18.63
CA LEU A 250 -6.01 10.39 -18.02
C LEU A 250 -6.90 9.43 -17.23
N PHE A 251 -7.88 9.96 -16.48
CA PHE A 251 -8.84 9.14 -15.74
C PHE A 251 -9.74 8.33 -16.68
N SER A 252 -10.22 8.94 -17.77
CA SER A 252 -11.02 8.24 -18.77
C SER A 252 -10.17 7.21 -19.54
N ALA A 253 -8.93 7.53 -19.91
CA ALA A 253 -8.00 6.63 -20.59
C ALA A 253 -7.57 5.44 -19.73
N ILE A 254 -7.30 5.64 -18.43
CA ILE A 254 -7.03 4.54 -17.48
C ILE A 254 -8.28 3.68 -17.30
N GLN A 255 -9.47 4.27 -17.26
CA GLN A 255 -10.73 3.55 -17.16
C GLN A 255 -11.07 2.76 -18.45
N SER A 256 -10.75 3.30 -19.62
CA SER A 256 -10.88 2.62 -20.91
C SER A 256 -9.79 1.56 -21.12
N ALA A 257 -8.55 1.79 -20.69
CA ALA A 257 -7.48 0.80 -20.71
C ALA A 257 -7.77 -0.36 -19.76
N LYS A 258 -8.39 -0.07 -18.61
CA LYS A 258 -8.98 -1.03 -17.70
C LYS A 258 -9.98 -1.95 -18.43
N ASP A 259 -10.90 -1.38 -19.22
CA ASP A 259 -11.91 -2.15 -19.93
C ASP A 259 -11.32 -2.96 -21.12
N GLY A 260 -10.35 -2.38 -21.85
CA GLY A 260 -9.63 -3.07 -22.92
C GLY A 260 -8.71 -4.20 -22.43
N VAL A 261 -8.03 -4.02 -21.29
CA VAL A 261 -7.22 -5.07 -20.66
C VAL A 261 -8.10 -6.22 -20.16
N ILE A 262 -9.33 -5.97 -19.70
CA ILE A 262 -10.27 -7.07 -19.39
C ILE A 262 -10.71 -7.83 -20.64
N GLU A 263 -10.90 -7.14 -21.75
CA GLU A 263 -11.31 -7.75 -23.01
C GLU A 263 -10.18 -8.61 -23.60
N ASP A 264 -8.93 -8.14 -23.50
CA ASP A 264 -7.74 -8.88 -23.91
C ASP A 264 -7.35 -10.01 -22.95
N ILE A 265 -7.57 -9.88 -21.64
CA ILE A 265 -7.36 -11.00 -20.70
C ILE A 265 -8.36 -12.14 -20.97
N ARG A 266 -9.57 -11.82 -21.45
CA ARG A 266 -10.56 -12.82 -21.88
C ARG A 266 -10.19 -13.51 -23.19
N SER A 267 -9.27 -12.96 -23.97
CA SER A 267 -8.80 -13.54 -25.24
C SER A 267 -7.52 -14.37 -25.10
N LEU A 268 -6.97 -14.49 -23.88
CA LEU A 268 -5.78 -15.30 -23.61
C LEU A 268 -6.08 -16.82 -23.63
N PRO A 269 -5.12 -17.66 -24.06
CA PRO A 269 -5.28 -19.12 -24.16
C PRO A 269 -5.69 -19.77 -22.83
N ASP A 270 -6.40 -20.91 -22.91
CA ASP A 270 -7.07 -21.65 -21.81
C ASP A 270 -6.25 -21.86 -20.51
N ILE A 271 -4.92 -21.75 -20.56
CA ILE A 271 -4.05 -21.79 -19.37
C ILE A 271 -4.34 -20.63 -18.40
N LEU A 272 -4.81 -19.47 -18.91
CA LEU A 272 -5.22 -18.33 -18.09
C LEU A 272 -6.73 -18.32 -17.75
N GLN A 273 -7.54 -19.18 -18.38
CA GLN A 273 -8.94 -19.39 -17.98
C GLN A 273 -9.08 -20.07 -16.62
N ASN A 274 -8.04 -20.76 -16.14
CA ASN A 274 -8.00 -21.28 -14.76
C ASN A 274 -7.94 -20.19 -13.69
N PHE A 275 -7.69 -18.93 -14.07
CA PHE A 275 -7.84 -17.75 -13.20
C PHE A 275 -9.21 -17.05 -13.35
N ALA A 276 -10.06 -17.50 -14.28
CA ALA A 276 -11.40 -16.93 -14.49
C ALA A 276 -12.38 -17.12 -13.31
N PRO A 277 -12.35 -18.23 -12.54
CA PRO A 277 -13.18 -18.35 -11.33
C PRO A 277 -12.82 -17.31 -10.26
N LEU A 278 -11.54 -16.95 -10.18
CA LEU A 278 -10.99 -15.90 -9.30
C LEU A 278 -11.48 -14.50 -9.68
N LEU A 279 -11.86 -14.30 -10.95
CA LEU A 279 -12.44 -13.05 -11.46
C LEU A 279 -13.97 -13.06 -11.48
N GLN A 280 -14.62 -14.23 -11.57
CA GLN A 280 -16.09 -14.36 -11.53
C GLN A 280 -16.66 -14.15 -10.12
N GLY A 281 -15.94 -14.50 -9.06
CA GLY A 281 -16.33 -14.16 -7.67
C GLY A 281 -16.46 -12.65 -7.42
N LEU A 282 -15.86 -11.82 -8.28
CA LEU A 282 -15.92 -10.35 -8.22
C LEU A 282 -17.13 -9.76 -8.97
N GLY A 283 -17.95 -10.57 -9.62
CA GLY A 283 -19.12 -10.17 -10.41
C GLY A 283 -20.43 -10.03 -9.62
N ASN A 284 -20.47 -10.46 -8.36
CA ASN A 284 -21.71 -10.52 -7.56
C ASN A 284 -21.90 -9.38 -6.55
N PHE A 285 -21.13 -8.30 -6.67
CA PHE A 285 -21.34 -7.09 -5.86
C PHE A 285 -21.72 -5.89 -6.75
N ASN A 286 -23.01 -5.84 -7.06
CA ASN A 286 -23.69 -4.63 -7.53
C ASN A 286 -23.64 -3.55 -6.45
#